data_AF-A0A371D9J3-F1
#
_entry.id   AF-A0A371D9J3-F1
#
_cell.length_a   1.000
_cell.length_b   1.000
_cell.length_c   1.000
_cell.angle_alpha   90.00
_cell.angle_beta   90.00
_cell.angle_gamma   90.00
#
_symmetry.space_group_name_H-M   'P 1'
#
loop_
_entity.id
_entity.type
_entity.pdbx_description
1 polymer ?
#
loop_
_entity_poly.entity_id
_entity_poly.type
_entity_poly.pdbx_seq_one_letter_code
_entity_poly.pdbx_strand_id
1 'polypeptide(L)' 'PQVFTPEAILKSVTRLIVCGQHAIALADDIDFRNCLVTMRPKTSRKELPTRTMVRARINNEFVDHLDKVK' A
#
# COMPACT_ATOMS: atom_id res chain seq x y z
N PRO A 1 16.69 -12.54 -0.89
CA PRO A 1 15.47 -12.30 -1.71
C PRO A 1 14.31 -11.81 -0.82
N GLN A 2 13.81 -10.60 -1.04
CA GLN A 2 12.66 -10.08 -0.31
C GLN A 2 11.39 -10.82 -0.81
N VAL A 3 10.65 -11.44 0.10
CA VAL A 3 9.44 -12.19 -0.26
C VAL A 3 8.36 -11.19 -0.65
N PHE A 4 8.02 -11.15 -1.94
CA PHE A 4 6.96 -10.29 -2.46
C PHE A 4 5.59 -10.93 -2.17
N THR A 5 4.95 -10.46 -1.11
CA THR A 5 3.54 -10.77 -0.79
C THR A 5 2.65 -9.56 -1.08
N PRO A 6 1.36 -9.75 -1.38
CA PRO A 6 0.41 -8.64 -1.52
C PRO A 6 0.39 -7.72 -0.29
N GLU A 7 0.56 -8.31 0.90
CA GLU A 7 0.66 -7.56 2.15
C GLU A 7 1.91 -6.69 2.22
N ALA A 8 3.08 -7.21 1.79
CA ALA A 8 4.32 -6.44 1.75
C ALA A 8 4.23 -5.27 0.75
N ILE A 9 3.56 -5.45 -0.39
CA ILE A 9 3.27 -4.38 -1.34
C ILE A 9 2.38 -3.33 -0.68
N LEU A 10 1.27 -3.75 -0.07
CA LEU A 10 0.35 -2.84 0.60
C LEU A 10 1.05 -2.03 1.70
N LYS A 11 1.89 -2.68 2.52
CA LYS A 11 2.70 -2.02 3.56
C LYS A 11 3.66 -0.98 2.96
N SER A 12 4.37 -1.35 1.89
CA SER A 12 5.35 -0.48 1.25
C SER A 12 4.70 0.72 0.59
N VAL A 13 3.60 0.51 -0.15
CA VAL A 13 2.82 1.59 -0.79
C VAL A 13 2.18 2.50 0.26
N THR A 14 1.66 1.95 1.35
CA THR A 14 1.10 2.76 2.45
C THR A 14 2.18 3.66 3.05
N ARG A 15 3.38 3.12 3.32
CA ARG A 15 4.51 3.91 3.83
C ARG A 15 4.95 4.99 2.85
N LEU A 16 5.02 4.68 1.55
CA LEU A 16 5.32 5.67 0.52
C LEU A 16 4.31 6.83 0.54
N ILE A 17 3.01 6.51 0.59
CA ILE A 17 1.96 7.53 0.57
C ILE A 17 2.04 8.43 1.81
N VAL A 18 2.16 7.83 3.00
CA VAL A 18 2.19 8.58 4.27
C VAL A 18 3.49 9.38 4.42
N CYS A 19 4.65 8.74 4.22
CA CYS A 19 5.95 9.41 4.40
C CYS A 19 6.27 10.40 3.27
N GLY A 20 5.80 10.13 2.05
CA GLY A 20 6.00 10.98 0.87
C GLY A 20 4.94 12.09 0.72
N GLN A 21 4.01 12.22 1.66
CA GLN A 21 2.90 13.20 1.62
C GLN A 21 2.11 13.14 0.31
N HIS A 22 1.94 11.94 -0.25
CA HIS A 22 1.14 11.77 -1.46
C HIS A 22 -0.35 11.67 -1.12
N ALA A 23 -1.21 12.03 -2.06
CA ALA A 23 -2.63 11.78 -1.93
C ALA A 23 -2.90 10.26 -1.89
N ILE A 24 -3.85 9.81 -1.04
CA ILE A 24 -4.27 8.40 -0.99
C ILE A 24 -4.80 7.90 -2.35
N ALA A 25 -5.27 8.83 -3.19
CA ALA A 25 -5.70 8.54 -4.56
C ALA A 25 -4.57 7.96 -5.44
N LEU A 26 -3.29 8.21 -5.11
CA LEU A 26 -2.14 7.64 -5.82
C LEU A 26 -2.19 6.10 -5.88
N ALA A 27 -2.73 5.44 -4.86
CA ALA A 27 -2.87 3.97 -4.87
C ALA A 27 -3.82 3.44 -5.96
N ASP A 28 -4.76 4.26 -6.42
CA ASP A 28 -5.68 3.92 -7.51
C ASP A 28 -5.22 4.45 -8.87
N ASP A 29 -4.20 5.29 -8.90
CA ASP A 29 -3.67 5.89 -10.11
C ASP A 29 -3.15 4.83 -11.08
N ILE A 30 -3.52 4.97 -12.36
CA ILE A 30 -3.23 3.97 -13.39
C ILE A 30 -1.73 3.94 -13.70
N ASP A 31 -1.09 5.11 -13.78
CA ASP A 31 0.32 5.21 -14.11
C ASP A 31 1.17 4.63 -12.97
N PHE A 32 0.82 4.96 -11.73
CA PHE A 32 1.47 4.38 -10.56
C PHE A 32 1.32 2.86 -10.51
N ARG A 33 0.12 2.33 -10.79
CA ARG A 33 -0.11 0.88 -10.85
C ARG A 33 0.65 0.21 -11.98
N ASN A 34 0.75 0.86 -13.14
CA ASN A 34 1.56 0.38 -14.24
C ASN A 34 3.03 0.28 -13.83
N CYS A 35 3.57 1.28 -13.12
CA CYS A 35 4.92 1.20 -12.56
C CYS A 35 5.09 -0.01 -11.64
N LEU A 36 4.13 -0.28 -10.74
CA LEU A 36 4.17 -1.46 -9.86
C LEU A 36 4.18 -2.78 -10.64
N VAL A 37 3.39 -2.88 -11.71
CA VAL A 37 3.36 -4.06 -12.58
C VAL A 37 4.66 -4.19 -13.38
N THR A 38 5.22 -3.10 -13.90
CA THR A 38 6.50 -3.11 -14.63
C THR A 38 7.67 -3.51 -13.73
N MET A 39 7.69 -3.06 -12.47
CA MET A 39 8.69 -3.46 -11.48
C MET A 39 8.65 -4.97 -11.19
N ARG A 40 7.52 -5.64 -11.41
CA ARG A 40 7.38 -7.10 -11.27
C ARG A 40 6.39 -7.66 -12.30
N PRO A 41 6.88 -8.05 -13.49
CA PRO A 41 6.09 -8.77 -14.47
C PRO A 41 5.57 -10.06 -13.80
N LYS A 42 4.25 -10.31 -13.88
CA LYS A 42 3.44 -11.35 -13.18
C LYS A 42 2.67 -10.90 -11.94
N THR A 43 2.78 -9.65 -11.49
CA THR A 43 1.86 -9.13 -10.47
C THR A 43 0.43 -9.15 -11.00
N SER A 44 -0.48 -9.80 -10.29
CA SER A 44 -1.90 -9.85 -10.66
C SER A 44 -2.61 -8.57 -10.22
N ARG A 45 -3.65 -8.17 -10.94
CA ARG A 45 -4.49 -7.01 -10.58
C ARG A 45 -5.06 -7.11 -9.16
N LYS A 46 -5.31 -8.33 -8.67
CA LYS A 46 -5.83 -8.58 -7.31
C LYS A 46 -4.79 -8.30 -6.21
N GLU A 47 -3.51 -8.28 -6.56
CA GLU A 47 -2.40 -8.03 -5.63
C GLU A 47 -2.05 -6.54 -5.54
N LEU A 48 -2.57 -5.73 -6.47
CA LEU A 48 -2.32 -4.30 -6.49
C LEU A 48 -3.10 -3.60 -5.37
N PRO A 49 -2.47 -2.69 -4.63
CA PRO A 49 -3.15 -1.92 -3.60
C PRO A 49 -4.22 -1.02 -4.23
N THR A 50 -5.29 -0.83 -3.48
CA THR A 50 -6.35 0.13 -3.78
C THR A 50 -6.36 1.23 -2.75
N ARG A 51 -6.94 2.39 -3.08
CA ARG A 51 -7.13 3.48 -2.12
C ARG A 51 -7.84 3.02 -0.85
N THR A 52 -8.85 2.15 -0.99
CA THR A 52 -9.60 1.60 0.14
C THR A 52 -8.72 0.73 1.03
N MET A 53 -7.89 -0.13 0.44
CA MET A 53 -6.96 -0.98 1.20
C MET A 53 -5.92 -0.15 1.94
N VAL A 54 -5.35 0.87 1.30
CA VAL A 54 -4.39 1.79 1.92
C VAL A 54 -5.04 2.53 3.09
N ARG A 55 -6.23 3.10 2.89
CA ARG A 55 -6.97 3.79 3.96
C ARG A 55 -7.27 2.86 5.13
N ALA A 56 -7.76 1.66 4.86
CA ALA A 56 -8.06 0.67 5.90
C ALA A 56 -6.80 0.31 6.70
N ARG A 57 -5.67 0.11 6.01
CA ARG A 57 -4.40 -0.18 6.68
C ARG A 57 -3.94 0.97 7.58
N ILE A 58 -4.01 2.22 7.12
CA ILE A 58 -3.66 3.40 7.93
C ILE A 58 -4.52 3.45 9.20
N ASN A 59 -5.83 3.28 9.06
CA ASN A 59 -6.74 3.28 10.20
C ASN A 59 -6.42 2.14 11.18
N ASN A 60 -6.19 0.93 10.68
CA ASN A 60 -5.86 -0.22 11.52
C ASN A 60 -4.54 -0.02 12.26
N GLU A 61 -3.48 0.42 11.58
CA GLU A 61 -2.19 0.69 12.22
C GLU A 61 -2.29 1.81 13.27
N PHE A 62 -3.16 2.80 13.04
CA PHE A 62 -3.43 3.86 14.01
C PHE A 62 -4.17 3.35 15.25
N VAL A 63 -5.23 2.55 15.06
CA VAL A 63 -5.97 1.92 16.17
C VAL A 63 -5.05 0.99 16.97
N ASP A 64 -4.28 0.14 16.29
CA ASP A 64 -3.29 -0.76 16.91
C ASP A 64 -2.24 0.01 17.72
N HIS A 65 -1.87 1.21 17.29
CA HIS A 65 -0.96 2.08 18.03
C HIS A 65 -1.63 2.66 19.27
N LEU A 66 -2.85 3.18 19.14
CA LEU A 66 -3.61 3.70 20.28
C LEU A 66 -3.85 2.65 21.35
N ASP A 67 -4.19 1.41 20.96
CA ASP A 67 -4.40 0.31 21.90
C ASP A 67 -3.13 -0.10 22.64
N LYS A 68 -1.95 0.11 22.05
CA LYS A 68 -0.65 -0.15 22.71
C LYS A 68 -0.19 0.97 23.64
N VAL A 69 -0.70 2.18 23.44
CA VAL A 69 -0.35 3.37 24.24
C VAL A 69 -1.33 3.56 25.41
N LYS A 70 -2.47 2.85 25.38
CA LYS A 70 -3.46 2.78 26.45
C LYS A 70 -3.00 1.90 27.60
#